data_AF-A0A2S2QR94-F1
#
_entry.id   AF-A0A2S2QR94-F1
#
_cell.length_a   1.000
_cell.length_b   1.000
_cell.length_c   1.000
_cell.angle_alpha   90.00
_cell.angle_beta   90.00
_cell.angle_gamma   90.00
#
_symmetry.space_group_name_H-M   'P 1'
#
loop_
_entity.id
_entity.type
_entity.pdbx_description
1 polymer ?
#
loop_
_entity_poly.entity_id
_entity_poly.type
_entity_poly.pdbx_seq_one_letter_code
_entity_poly.pdbx_strand_id
1 'polypeptide(L)'
;KQSFWSGVNLHWAVDSHHQTMWGTNVWRGLIGGKLLGLYFYEENLNTRRYLSFLTNVLPLMLENVPLATQQTLYFQYDGAPARNAHIIRDHLNRVYEGK
;
A
#
# COMPACT_ATOMS: atom_id res chain seq x y z
N LYS A 1 40.67 10.30 10.46
CA LYS A 1 41.05 11.72 10.23
C LYS A 1 39.84 12.56 10.61
N GLN A 2 39.83 13.11 11.82
CA GLN A 2 38.75 13.98 12.31
C GLN A 2 39.20 15.43 12.14
N SER A 3 38.30 16.27 11.63
CA SER A 3 38.42 17.72 11.68
C SER A 3 37.11 18.27 12.22
N PHE A 4 37.18 18.92 13.37
CA PHE A 4 36.10 19.65 14.03
C PHE A 4 36.11 21.11 13.56
N TRP A 5 34.96 21.66 13.17
CA TRP A 5 34.71 23.11 13.18
C TRP A 5 33.20 23.40 13.32
N SER A 6 32.74 23.75 14.52
CA SER A 6 32.15 25.05 14.90
C SER A 6 31.64 24.99 16.36
N GLY A 7 31.75 26.10 17.08
CA GLY A 7 31.67 26.15 18.55
C GLY A 7 30.28 26.20 19.18
N VAL A 8 29.19 26.25 18.40
CA VAL A 8 27.81 26.12 18.92
C VAL A 8 26.91 25.57 17.81
N ASN A 9 26.63 24.27 17.87
CA ASN A 9 25.43 23.71 17.26
C ASN A 9 24.83 22.69 18.25
N LEU A 10 23.91 23.17 19.10
CA LEU A 10 23.21 22.35 20.11
C LEU A 10 22.07 21.50 19.49
N HIS A 11 22.02 21.40 18.15
CA HIS A 11 21.09 20.54 17.43
C HIS A 11 21.85 19.50 16.62
N TRP A 12 22.72 18.74 17.29
CA TRP A 12 23.14 17.44 16.78
C TRP A 12 21.89 16.55 16.69
N ALA A 13 21.33 16.40 15.49
CA ALA A 13 20.43 15.29 15.21
C ALA A 13 21.29 14.02 15.28
N VAL A 14 21.17 13.28 16.39
CA VAL A 14 21.78 11.96 16.49
C VAL A 14 21.12 11.14 15.41
N ASP A 15 21.92 10.55 14.53
CA ASP A 15 21.44 9.56 13.58
C ASP A 15 21.00 8.33 14.39
N SER A 16 19.80 8.44 14.94
CA SER A 16 19.16 7.34 15.63
C SER A 16 18.65 6.44 14.51
N HIS A 17 19.32 5.30 14.34
CA HIS A 17 18.91 4.21 13.44
C HIS A 17 17.48 3.70 13.66
N HIS A 18 16.72 4.29 14.58
CA HIS A 18 15.32 4.06 14.78
C HIS A 18 14.61 5.41 14.98
N GLN A 19 14.26 6.06 13.88
CA GLN A 19 12.99 6.78 13.89
C GLN A 19 11.92 5.70 14.06
N THR A 20 11.38 5.54 15.27
CA THR A 20 10.18 4.70 15.47
C THR A 20 9.01 5.44 14.83
N MET A 21 8.96 5.42 13.49
CA MET A 21 7.84 5.92 12.73
C MET A 21 6.69 4.94 12.96
N TRP A 22 5.73 5.30 13.81
CA TRP A 22 4.45 4.62 13.84
C TRP A 22 3.72 4.96 12.55
N GLY A 23 3.75 4.04 11.58
CA GLY A 23 3.02 4.13 10.33
C GLY A 23 1.88 3.12 10.30
N THR A 24 0.73 3.52 9.76
CA THR A 24 -0.33 2.57 9.38
C THR A 24 -0.26 2.34 7.88
N ASN A 25 -0.47 1.10 7.47
CA ASN A 25 -0.66 0.80 6.06
C ASN A 25 -2.12 1.09 5.71
N VAL A 26 -2.33 1.75 4.57
CA VAL A 26 -3.66 2.07 4.07
C VAL A 26 -3.76 1.72 2.59
N TRP A 27 -4.85 1.06 2.21
CA TRP A 27 -5.26 0.96 0.82
C TRP A 27 -6.31 2.05 0.52
N ARG A 28 -6.22 2.66 -0.66
CA ARG A 28 -7.18 3.68 -1.11
C ARG A 28 -7.70 3.34 -2.49
N GLY A 29 -9.02 3.36 -2.65
CA GLY A 29 -9.67 3.17 -3.95
C GLY A 29 -10.03 4.52 -4.56
N LEU A 30 -9.56 4.80 -5.77
CA LEU A 30 -9.96 5.98 -6.54
C LEU A 30 -10.50 5.53 -7.89
N ILE A 31 -11.75 5.88 -8.19
CA ILE A 31 -12.46 5.47 -9.41
C ILE A 31 -13.13 6.70 -10.02
N GLY A 32 -12.82 7.02 -11.28
CA GLY A 32 -13.43 8.15 -11.98
C GLY A 32 -13.26 9.51 -11.27
N GLY A 33 -12.14 9.71 -10.58
CA GLY A 33 -11.86 10.92 -9.80
C GLY A 33 -12.58 10.99 -8.44
N LYS A 34 -13.31 9.95 -8.04
CA LYS A 34 -13.99 9.86 -6.74
C LYS A 34 -13.27 8.86 -5.83
N LEU A 35 -13.23 9.19 -4.55
CA LEU A 35 -12.75 8.28 -3.51
C LEU A 35 -13.81 7.19 -3.28
N LEU A 36 -13.44 5.93 -3.51
CA LEU A 36 -14.26 4.76 -3.17
C LEU A 36 -14.20 4.49 -1.66
N GLY A 37 -13.01 4.63 -1.06
CA GLY A 37 -12.82 4.44 0.37
C GLY A 37 -11.36 4.22 0.76
N LEU A 38 -11.16 4.14 2.08
CA LEU A 38 -9.89 3.81 2.73
C LEU A 38 -10.05 2.49 3.47
N TYR A 39 -9.06 1.62 3.36
CA TYR A 39 -8.96 0.42 4.20
C TYR A 39 -7.66 0.46 4.99
N PHE A 40 -7.79 0.47 6.32
CA PHE A 40 -6.65 0.49 7.24
C PHE A 40 -6.28 -0.94 7.63
N TYR A 41 -5.01 -1.28 7.52
CA TYR A 41 -4.51 -2.56 8.03
C TYR A 41 -4.18 -2.42 9.52
N GLU A 42 -4.63 -3.38 10.32
CA GLU A 42 -4.39 -3.42 11.78
C GLU A 42 -2.91 -3.62 12.14
N GLU A 43 -2.13 -4.24 11.25
CA GLU A 43 -0.70 -4.48 11.42
C GLU A 43 0.07 -4.15 10.12
N ASN A 44 1.37 -4.39 10.14
CA ASN A 44 2.22 -4.26 8.98
C ASN A 44 1.71 -5.08 7.79
N LEU A 45 1.65 -4.42 6.64
CA LEU A 45 1.20 -5.03 5.40
C LEU A 45 2.17 -6.15 5.00
N ASN A 46 1.60 -7.32 4.74
CA ASN A 46 2.31 -8.43 4.12
C ASN A 46 1.42 -9.06 3.05
N THR A 47 2.00 -9.93 2.24
CA THR A 47 1.32 -10.58 1.11
C THR A 47 0.05 -11.30 1.51
N ARG A 48 0.06 -12.03 2.65
CA ARG A 48 -1.11 -12.79 3.10
C ARG A 48 -2.25 -11.86 3.51
N ARG A 49 -1.96 -10.80 4.26
CA ARG A 49 -2.94 -9.78 4.65
C ARG A 49 -3.50 -9.06 3.42
N TYR A 50 -2.65 -8.74 2.45
CA TYR A 50 -3.11 -8.10 1.23
C TYR A 50 -3.99 -9.02 0.38
N LEU A 51 -3.61 -10.29 0.19
CA LEU A 51 -4.44 -11.26 -0.51
C LEU A 51 -5.78 -11.47 0.19
N SER A 52 -5.79 -11.49 1.52
CA SER A 52 -7.05 -11.55 2.30
C SER A 52 -7.92 -10.32 2.04
N PHE A 53 -7.33 -9.13 2.02
CA PHE A 53 -8.04 -7.90 1.65
C PHE A 53 -8.62 -7.98 0.23
N LEU A 54 -7.82 -8.37 -0.77
CA LEU A 54 -8.27 -8.52 -2.16
C LEU A 54 -9.42 -9.52 -2.31
N THR A 55 -9.39 -10.60 -1.53
CA THR A 55 -10.37 -11.70 -1.65
C THR A 55 -11.66 -11.40 -0.90
N ASN A 56 -11.56 -10.81 0.30
CA ASN A 56 -12.68 -10.77 1.24
C ASN A 56 -13.27 -9.37 1.42
N VAL A 57 -12.48 -8.31 1.21
CA VAL A 57 -12.89 -6.93 1.52
C VAL A 57 -13.11 -6.13 0.24
N LEU A 58 -12.15 -6.17 -0.69
CA LEU A 58 -12.22 -5.40 -1.93
C LEU A 58 -13.51 -5.67 -2.75
N PRO A 59 -14.00 -6.92 -2.90
CA PRO A 59 -15.24 -7.17 -3.63
C PRO A 59 -16.45 -6.50 -2.99
N LEU A 60 -16.50 -6.45 -1.66
CA LEU A 60 -17.57 -5.75 -0.92
C LEU A 60 -17.48 -4.24 -1.15
N MET A 61 -16.27 -3.68 -1.17
CA MET A 61 -16.08 -2.26 -1.49
C MET A 61 -16.47 -1.91 -2.92
N LEU A 62 -16.42 -2.86 -3.85
CA LEU A 62 -16.77 -2.70 -5.25
C LEU A 62 -18.23 -3.09 -5.57
N GLU A 63 -19.03 -3.55 -4.61
CA GLU A 63 -20.38 -4.09 -4.85
C GLU A 63 -21.29 -3.11 -5.61
N ASN A 64 -21.19 -1.81 -5.30
CA ASN A 64 -21.99 -0.77 -5.94
C ASN A 64 -21.31 -0.12 -7.16
N VAL A 65 -20.13 -0.60 -7.56
CA VAL A 65 -19.41 -0.13 -8.74
C VAL A 65 -19.88 -0.93 -9.96
N PRO A 66 -20.28 -0.28 -11.07
CA PRO A 66 -20.70 -1.00 -12.28
C PRO A 66 -19.63 -1.98 -12.77
N LEU A 67 -20.04 -3.17 -13.22
CA LEU A 67 -19.11 -4.22 -13.65
C LEU A 67 -18.17 -3.75 -14.77
N ALA A 68 -18.69 -2.98 -15.75
CA ALA A 68 -17.88 -2.39 -16.82
C ALA A 68 -16.76 -1.47 -16.28
N THR A 69 -17.02 -0.77 -15.17
CA THR A 69 -15.99 0.02 -14.49
C THR A 69 -15.01 -0.88 -13.76
N GLN A 70 -15.46 -1.95 -13.10
CA GLN A 70 -14.58 -2.91 -12.43
C GLN A 70 -13.58 -3.58 -13.38
N GLN A 71 -14.03 -3.95 -14.60
CA GLN A 71 -13.20 -4.55 -15.65
C GLN A 71 -12.10 -3.64 -16.19
N THR A 72 -12.19 -2.33 -15.95
CA THR A 72 -11.24 -1.32 -16.44
C THR A 72 -10.37 -0.74 -15.31
N LEU A 73 -10.46 -1.31 -14.10
CA LEU A 73 -9.66 -0.87 -12.97
C LEU A 73 -8.19 -1.22 -13.16
N TYR A 74 -7.33 -0.23 -12.94
CA TYR A 74 -5.90 -0.43 -12.78
C TYR A 74 -5.55 -0.47 -11.30
N PHE A 75 -4.92 -1.56 -10.87
CA PHE A 75 -4.40 -1.70 -9.52
C PHE A 75 -2.94 -1.25 -9.48
N GLN A 76 -2.65 -0.21 -8.68
CA GLN A 76 -1.29 0.28 -8.47
C GLN A 76 -0.73 -0.24 -7.14
N TYR A 77 0.53 -0.67 -7.17
CA TYR A 77 1.25 -1.19 -6.02
C TYR A 77 2.47 -0.32 -5.73
N ASP A 78 2.43 0.48 -4.66
CA ASP A 78 3.57 1.30 -4.24
C ASP A 78 4.37 0.53 -3.18
N GLY A 79 5.56 0.05 -3.53
CA GLY A 79 6.52 -0.52 -2.57
C GLY A 79 6.43 -2.02 -2.23
N ALA A 80 5.68 -2.85 -2.97
CA ALA A 80 5.71 -4.30 -2.73
C ALA A 80 7.04 -4.95 -3.16
N PRO A 81 7.66 -5.80 -2.32
CA PRO A 81 8.81 -6.60 -2.73
C PRO A 81 8.47 -7.46 -3.96
N ALA A 82 9.32 -7.41 -4.99
CA ALA A 82 9.11 -8.10 -6.27
C ALA A 82 8.78 -9.59 -6.12
N ARG A 83 9.29 -10.22 -5.05
CA ARG A 83 9.04 -11.62 -4.69
C ARG A 83 7.55 -11.99 -4.62
N ASN A 84 6.68 -11.06 -4.25
CA ASN A 84 5.25 -11.35 -4.05
C ASN A 84 4.32 -10.71 -5.09
N ALA A 85 4.86 -9.79 -5.91
CA ALA A 85 4.08 -9.08 -6.92
C ALA A 85 3.43 -10.04 -7.95
N HIS A 86 4.13 -11.12 -8.32
CA HIS A 86 3.59 -12.10 -9.27
C HIS A 86 2.34 -12.82 -8.74
N ILE A 87 2.37 -13.33 -7.50
CA ILE A 87 1.21 -14.03 -6.89
C ILE A 87 -0.01 -13.12 -6.84
N ILE A 88 0.20 -11.86 -6.46
CA ILE A 88 -0.88 -10.89 -6.35
C ILE A 88 -1.41 -10.50 -7.73
N ARG A 89 -0.53 -10.29 -8.71
CA ARG A 89 -0.92 -10.03 -10.10
C ARG A 89 -1.72 -11.20 -10.67
N ASP A 90 -1.26 -12.43 -10.50
CA ASP A 90 -1.94 -13.62 -11.01
C ASP A 90 -3.32 -13.79 -10.36
N HIS A 91 -3.45 -13.46 -9.07
CA HIS A 91 -4.76 -13.43 -8.40
C HIS A 91 -5.68 -12.36 -8.99
N LEU A 92 -5.20 -11.12 -9.15
CA LEU A 92 -5.98 -10.03 -9.72
C LEU A 92 -6.44 -10.35 -11.15
N ASN A 93 -5.53 -10.87 -11.97
CA ASN A 93 -5.84 -11.34 -13.31
C ASN A 93 -6.92 -12.43 -13.27
N ARG A 94 -6.77 -13.45 -12.44
CA ARG A 94 -7.80 -14.50 -12.32
C ARG A 94 -9.19 -13.97 -11.92
N VAL A 95 -9.26 -12.95 -11.07
CA VAL A 95 -10.53 -12.44 -10.53
C VAL A 95 -11.20 -11.45 -11.49
N TYR A 96 -10.41 -10.63 -12.19
CA TYR A 96 -10.88 -9.47 -12.95
C TYR A 96 -10.55 -9.49 -14.46
N GLU A 97 -9.70 -10.39 -14.94
CA GLU A 97 -9.40 -10.56 -16.38
C GLU A 97 -10.48 -11.43 -17.04
N GLY A 98 -11.17 -10.87 -18.04
CA GLY A 98 -12.09 -11.61 -18.90
C GLY A 98 -13.50 -11.88 -18.35
N LYS A 99 -13.94 -11.20 -17.30
CA LYS A 99 -15.37 -11.07 -17.00
C LYS A 99 -15.98 -9.93 -17.77
#